data_AF-A0A3N5RB49-F1
#
_entry.id   AF-A0A3N5RB49-F1
#
_cell.length_a   1.000
_cell.length_b   1.000
_cell.length_c   1.000
_cell.angle_alpha   90.00
_cell.angle_beta   90.00
_cell.angle_gamma   90.00
#
_symmetry.space_group_name_H-M   'P 1'
#
loop_
_entity.id
_entity.type
_entity.pdbx_description
1 polymer ?
#
loop_
_entity_poly.entity_id
_entity_poly.type
_entity_poly.pdbx_seq_one_letter_code
_entity_poly.pdbx_strand_id
1 'polypeptide(L)'
;SGVSGYTHQTVPVALHTVLSHPNDLATAIQVAIACGGDTDTVAAIVGGIVGAAVGRTGIDPRWLNRMVDWPLTVEWISSLAEQLGRVSESGVAESPLQLAAWQQFPRNLFLLAVVLAHGFRRLAPPW
;
A
#
# COMPACT_ATOMS: atom_id res chain seq x y z
N SER A 1 -26.95 -11.96 -12.22
CA SER A 1 -25.98 -12.38 -13.24
C SER A 1 -24.61 -11.92 -12.79
N GLY A 2 -23.86 -12.80 -12.11
CA GLY A 2 -22.63 -12.44 -11.40
C GLY A 2 -21.45 -12.27 -12.35
N VAL A 3 -20.58 -11.31 -12.04
CA VAL A 3 -19.39 -10.98 -12.82
C VAL A 3 -18.31 -12.03 -12.55
N SER A 4 -17.98 -12.79 -13.60
CA SER A 4 -16.88 -13.73 -13.68
C SER A 4 -15.55 -12.96 -13.57
N GLY A 5 -14.72 -13.30 -12.59
CA GLY A 5 -13.34 -12.81 -12.51
C GLY A 5 -12.55 -13.24 -13.74
N TYR A 6 -11.63 -12.38 -14.20
CA TYR A 6 -10.34 -12.69 -14.86
C TYR A 6 -9.79 -11.38 -15.45
N THR A 7 -8.90 -10.70 -14.72
CA THR A 7 -7.78 -9.82 -15.14
C THR A 7 -7.90 -8.75 -16.26
N HIS A 8 -8.97 -8.70 -17.05
CA HIS A 8 -9.15 -7.76 -18.15
C HIS A 8 -9.80 -6.43 -17.75
N GLN A 9 -10.32 -6.33 -16.51
CA GLN A 9 -10.98 -5.11 -16.02
C GLN A 9 -10.14 -4.31 -15.04
N THR A 10 -9.11 -4.91 -14.43
CA THR A 10 -8.28 -4.31 -13.38
C THR A 10 -7.55 -3.05 -13.85
N VAL A 11 -6.90 -3.11 -15.02
CA VAL A 11 -6.14 -1.98 -15.59
C VAL A 11 -7.07 -0.89 -16.16
N PRO A 12 -8.11 -1.20 -16.96
CA PRO A 12 -9.07 -0.18 -17.42
C PRO A 12 -9.81 0.51 -16.28
N VAL A 13 -10.18 -0.22 -15.22
CA VAL A 13 -10.83 0.35 -14.03
C VAL A 13 -9.86 1.25 -13.27
N ALA A 14 -8.62 0.82 -13.03
CA ALA A 14 -7.61 1.66 -12.38
C ALA A 14 -7.38 2.95 -13.18
N LEU A 15 -7.20 2.84 -14.50
CA LEU A 15 -7.00 3.98 -15.38
C LEU A 15 -8.23 4.89 -15.44
N HIS A 16 -9.43 4.31 -15.56
CA HIS A 16 -10.68 5.08 -15.55
C HIS A 16 -10.87 5.82 -14.23
N THR A 17 -10.53 5.18 -13.10
CA THR A 17 -10.63 5.76 -11.77
C THR A 17 -9.67 6.93 -11.60
N VAL A 18 -8.40 6.75 -12.02
CA VAL A 18 -7.39 7.81 -12.06
C VAL A 18 -7.85 8.98 -12.94
N LEU A 19 -8.38 8.71 -14.13
CA LEU A 19 -8.82 9.77 -15.06
C LEU A 19 -10.11 10.47 -14.61
N SER A 20 -10.99 9.78 -13.90
CA SER A 20 -12.26 10.34 -13.43
C SER A 20 -12.10 11.13 -12.13
N HIS A 21 -11.13 10.76 -11.29
CA HIS A 21 -10.87 11.38 -9.99
C HIS A 21 -9.38 11.72 -9.80
N PRO A 22 -8.74 12.47 -10.73
CA PRO A 22 -7.28 12.69 -10.70
C PRO A 22 -6.83 13.54 -9.50
N ASN A 23 -7.75 14.31 -8.91
CA ASN A 23 -7.48 15.23 -7.81
C ASN A 23 -8.20 14.84 -6.50
N ASP A 24 -8.83 13.67 -6.46
CA ASP A 24 -9.54 13.17 -5.26
C ASP A 24 -9.12 11.74 -4.96
N LEU A 25 -8.05 11.63 -4.17
CA LEU A 25 -7.48 10.35 -3.75
C LEU A 25 -8.47 9.50 -2.95
N ALA A 26 -9.30 10.13 -2.12
CA ALA A 26 -10.21 9.42 -1.24
C ALA A 26 -11.30 8.71 -2.03
N THR A 27 -11.90 9.41 -2.99
CA THR A 27 -12.90 8.85 -3.89
C THR A 27 -12.26 7.84 -4.85
N ALA A 28 -11.08 8.13 -5.39
CA ALA A 28 -10.37 7.21 -6.29
C ALA A 28 -10.10 5.85 -5.63
N ILE A 29 -9.61 5.82 -4.40
CA ILE A 29 -9.36 4.56 -3.67
C ILE A 29 -10.68 3.84 -3.34
N GLN A 30 -11.73 4.56 -2.95
CA GLN A 30 -13.04 3.93 -2.68
C GLN A 30 -13.63 3.26 -3.93
N VAL A 31 -13.54 3.93 -5.08
CA VAL A 31 -13.99 3.36 -6.36
C VAL A 31 -13.14 2.13 -6.72
N ALA A 32 -11.82 2.21 -6.57
CA ALA A 32 -10.92 1.09 -6.80
C ALA A 32 -11.28 -0.15 -5.95
N ILE A 33 -11.59 0.04 -4.67
CA ILE A 33 -12.01 -1.04 -3.77
C ILE A 33 -13.40 -1.58 -4.17
N ALA A 34 -14.35 -0.70 -4.53
CA ALA A 34 -15.71 -1.08 -4.89
C ALA A 34 -15.78 -1.96 -6.15
N CYS A 35 -14.78 -1.87 -7.04
CA CYS A 35 -14.69 -2.70 -8.23
C CYS A 35 -14.33 -4.17 -7.94
N GLY A 36 -13.90 -4.50 -6.72
CA GLY A 36 -13.64 -5.87 -6.28
C GLY A 36 -12.45 -6.56 -6.96
N GLY A 37 -12.29 -7.86 -6.72
CA GLY A 37 -11.16 -8.64 -7.21
C GLY A 37 -9.90 -8.42 -6.37
N ASP A 38 -8.78 -8.06 -7.01
CA ASP A 38 -7.51 -7.73 -6.33
C ASP A 38 -7.49 -6.26 -5.91
N THR A 39 -8.34 -5.94 -4.94
CA THR A 39 -8.57 -4.56 -4.49
C THR A 39 -7.31 -3.93 -3.93
N ASP A 40 -6.44 -4.71 -3.30
CA ASP A 40 -5.21 -4.22 -2.67
C ASP A 40 -4.22 -3.72 -3.73
N THR A 41 -3.98 -4.53 -4.77
CA THR A 41 -3.09 -4.12 -5.87
C THR A 41 -3.66 -2.93 -6.66
N VAL A 42 -4.97 -2.93 -6.95
CA VAL A 42 -5.62 -1.82 -7.69
C VAL A 42 -5.54 -0.53 -6.88
N ALA A 43 -5.90 -0.57 -5.60
CA ALA A 43 -5.87 0.59 -4.73
C ALA A 43 -4.43 1.11 -4.55
N ALA A 44 -3.42 0.24 -4.50
CA ALA A 44 -2.02 0.64 -4.44
C ALA A 44 -1.57 1.39 -5.72
N ILE A 45 -1.94 0.89 -6.90
CA ILE A 45 -1.61 1.55 -8.18
C ILE A 45 -2.32 2.90 -8.31
N VAL A 46 -3.64 2.91 -8.07
CA VAL A 46 -4.46 4.15 -8.10
C VAL A 46 -3.93 5.15 -7.07
N GLY A 47 -3.63 4.68 -5.86
CA GLY A 47 -3.10 5.50 -4.77
C GLY A 47 -1.73 6.09 -5.10
N GLY A 48 -0.85 5.35 -5.79
CA GLY A 48 0.43 5.88 -6.26
C GLY A 48 0.27 6.98 -7.31
N ILE A 49 -0.60 6.78 -8.30
CA ILE A 49 -0.79 7.74 -9.40
C ILE A 49 -1.54 8.99 -8.92
N VAL A 50 -2.70 8.82 -8.29
CA VAL A 50 -3.50 9.95 -7.78
C VAL A 50 -2.80 10.62 -6.60
N GLY A 51 -2.13 9.84 -5.74
CA GLY A 51 -1.35 10.38 -4.62
C GLY A 51 -0.20 11.27 -5.07
N ALA A 52 0.47 10.93 -6.18
CA ALA A 52 1.48 11.80 -6.78
C ALA A 52 0.87 13.11 -7.34
N ALA A 53 -0.36 13.06 -7.87
CA ALA A 53 -1.04 14.24 -8.41
C ALA A 53 -1.54 15.19 -7.31
N VAL A 54 -2.12 14.67 -6.22
CA VAL A 54 -2.66 15.50 -5.13
C VAL A 54 -1.61 15.93 -4.11
N GLY A 55 -0.45 15.28 -4.11
CA GLY A 55 0.63 15.53 -3.16
C GLY A 55 0.26 15.16 -1.71
N ARG A 56 1.19 15.43 -0.78
CA ARG A 56 1.05 15.03 0.63
C ARG A 56 -0.19 15.61 1.32
N THR A 57 -0.58 16.84 0.98
CA THR A 57 -1.73 17.54 1.57
C THR A 57 -3.08 16.98 1.09
N GLY A 58 -3.11 16.28 -0.05
CA GLY A 58 -4.30 15.60 -0.55
C GLY A 58 -4.56 14.23 0.07
N ILE A 59 -3.68 13.76 0.96
CA ILE A 59 -3.83 12.48 1.66
C ILE A 59 -4.50 12.72 3.02
N ASP A 60 -5.60 12.01 3.29
CA ASP A 60 -6.30 12.09 4.58
C ASP A 60 -5.37 11.66 5.74
N PRO A 61 -5.09 12.55 6.72
CA PRO A 61 -4.24 12.23 7.86
C PRO A 61 -4.73 11.02 8.67
N ARG A 62 -6.04 10.75 8.67
CA ARG A 62 -6.62 9.59 9.36
C ARG A 62 -6.15 8.26 8.77
N TRP A 63 -5.84 8.23 7.48
CA TRP A 63 -5.33 7.02 6.83
C TRP A 63 -3.89 6.80 7.22
N LEU A 64 -3.07 7.85 7.18
CA LEU A 64 -1.67 7.81 7.57
C LEU A 64 -1.51 7.39 9.04
N ASN A 65 -2.32 7.94 9.93
CA ASN A 65 -2.31 7.62 11.37
C ASN A 65 -2.76 6.18 11.69
N ARG A 66 -3.41 5.50 10.75
CA ARG A 66 -3.85 4.11 10.89
C ARG A 66 -2.87 3.11 10.27
N MET A 67 -1.85 3.57 9.56
CA MET A 67 -0.84 2.67 9.00
C MET A 67 0.02 2.11 10.13
N VAL A 68 -0.03 0.78 10.30
CA VAL A 68 0.77 0.05 11.29
C VAL A 68 1.60 -0.97 10.53
N ASP A 69 2.75 -0.54 10.04
CA ASP A 69 3.68 -1.41 9.33
C ASP A 69 5.11 -1.17 9.80
N TRP A 70 5.45 -1.64 11.00
CA TRP A 70 6.83 -1.56 11.48
C TRP A 70 7.71 -2.61 10.76
N PRO A 71 8.92 -2.27 10.27
CA PRO A 71 9.63 -0.99 10.42
C PRO A 71 9.40 0.06 9.32
N LEU A 72 8.53 -0.20 8.33
CA LEU A 72 8.16 0.73 7.26
C LEU A 72 7.17 1.81 7.75
N THR A 73 7.65 2.72 8.60
CA THR A 73 6.80 3.78 9.13
C THR A 73 6.49 4.86 8.08
N VAL A 74 5.50 5.72 8.38
CA VAL A 74 5.14 6.86 7.54
C VAL A 74 6.33 7.80 7.33
N GLU A 75 7.14 7.99 8.37
CA GLU A 75 8.35 8.81 8.35
C GLU A 75 9.37 8.21 7.38
N TRP A 76 9.62 6.89 7.46
CA TRP A 76 10.55 6.22 6.56
C TRP A 76 10.12 6.33 5.09
N ILE A 77 8.83 6.11 4.80
CA ILE A 77 8.27 6.27 3.45
C ILE A 77 8.40 7.73 2.97
N SER A 78 8.19 8.70 3.86
CA SER A 78 8.31 10.13 3.52
C SER A 78 9.76 10.50 3.19
N SER A 79 10.73 10.03 3.98
CA SER A 79 12.15 10.23 3.68
C SER A 79 12.57 9.56 2.37
N LEU A 80 12.02 8.38 2.05
CA LEU A 80 12.25 7.72 0.77
C LEU A 80 11.68 8.54 -0.40
N ALA A 81 10.47 9.09 -0.25
CA ALA A 81 9.87 9.94 -1.27
C ALA A 81 10.70 11.22 -1.51
N GLU A 82 11.20 11.86 -0.46
CA GLU A 82 12.08 13.03 -0.57
C GLU A 82 13.40 12.69 -1.26
N GLN A 83 14.02 11.56 -0.92
CA GLN A 83 15.22 11.08 -1.59
C GLN A 83 14.98 10.82 -3.08
N LEU A 84 13.88 10.15 -3.42
CA LEU A 84 13.50 9.90 -4.81
C LEU A 84 13.29 11.20 -5.58
N GLY A 85 12.68 12.22 -4.96
CA GLY A 85 12.54 13.56 -5.52
C GLY A 85 13.89 14.18 -5.87
N ARG A 86 14.84 14.20 -4.93
CA ARG A 86 16.20 14.73 -5.17
C ARG A 86 16.95 13.98 -6.27
N VAL A 87 16.87 12.66 -6.29
CA VAL A 87 17.50 11.82 -7.33
C VAL A 87 16.85 12.10 -8.69
N SER A 88 15.53 12.26 -8.73
CA SER A 88 14.80 12.58 -9.96
C SER A 88 15.14 13.97 -10.51
N GLU A 89 15.37 14.96 -9.64
CA GLU A 89 15.72 16.33 -10.05
C GLU A 89 17.19 16.46 -10.46
N SER A 90 18.11 15.84 -9.70
CA SER A 90 19.55 15.95 -9.93
C SER A 90 20.09 14.98 -10.99
N GLY A 91 19.39 13.86 -11.23
CA GLY A 91 19.87 12.76 -12.06
C GLY A 91 21.05 11.97 -11.46
N VAL A 92 21.46 12.28 -10.22
CA VAL A 92 22.57 11.62 -9.54
C VAL A 92 22.02 10.57 -8.59
N ALA A 93 22.51 9.34 -8.70
CA ALA A 93 22.11 8.25 -7.82
C ALA A 93 22.62 8.48 -6.38
N GLU A 94 21.71 8.41 -5.40
CA GLU A 94 22.03 8.38 -3.98
C GLU A 94 22.00 6.94 -3.45
N SER A 95 22.68 6.67 -2.31
CA SER A 95 22.64 5.35 -1.67
C SER A 95 21.23 5.05 -1.14
N PRO A 96 20.66 3.87 -1.38
CA PRO A 96 19.29 3.56 -0.98
C PRO A 96 19.11 3.64 0.53
N LEU A 97 17.99 4.23 0.98
CA LEU A 97 17.53 4.10 2.36
C LEU A 97 17.30 2.61 2.67
N GLN A 98 18.21 2.02 3.44
CA GLN A 98 18.08 0.63 3.86
C GLN A 98 17.25 0.54 5.13
N LEU A 99 16.31 -0.39 5.14
CA LEU A 99 15.78 -0.91 6.39
C LEU A 99 16.87 -1.76 7.03
N ALA A 100 17.15 -1.53 8.30
CA ALA A 100 18.19 -2.28 8.96
C ALA A 100 17.73 -3.74 9.10
N ALA A 101 18.50 -4.69 8.56
CA ALA A 101 18.12 -6.10 8.54
C ALA A 101 17.76 -6.63 9.94
N TRP A 102 18.42 -6.11 10.99
CA TRP A 102 18.13 -6.44 12.39
C TRP A 102 16.69 -6.07 12.81
N GLN A 103 16.03 -5.10 12.18
CA GLN A 103 14.63 -4.75 12.43
C GLN A 103 13.67 -5.73 11.76
N GLN A 104 14.06 -6.35 10.64
CA GLN A 104 13.23 -7.33 9.95
C GLN A 104 13.14 -8.65 10.73
N PHE A 105 14.22 -9.07 11.39
CA PHE A 105 14.24 -10.28 12.21
C PHE A 105 13.15 -10.35 13.29
N PRO A 106 13.00 -9.37 14.21
CA PRO A 106 11.97 -9.41 15.26
C PRO A 106 10.55 -9.33 14.68
N ARG A 107 10.33 -8.57 13.59
CA ARG A 107 9.03 -8.55 12.88
C ARG A 107 8.66 -9.94 12.38
N ASN A 108 9.59 -10.60 11.70
CA ASN A 108 9.37 -11.93 11.14
C ASN A 108 9.17 -12.98 12.24
N LEU A 109 9.93 -12.88 13.34
CA LEU A 109 9.79 -13.77 14.50
C LEU A 109 8.42 -13.60 15.16
N PHE A 110 7.95 -12.36 15.33
CA PHE A 110 6.62 -12.07 15.86
C PHE A 110 5.52 -12.62 14.95
N LEU A 111 5.58 -12.36 13.64
CA LEU A 111 4.61 -12.90 12.67
C LEU A 111 4.61 -14.42 12.68
N LEU A 112 5.78 -15.06 12.73
CA LEU A 112 5.89 -16.51 12.85
C LEU A 112 5.19 -17.04 14.11
N ALA A 113 5.42 -16.39 15.26
CA ALA A 113 4.75 -16.78 16.51
C ALA A 113 3.22 -16.66 16.42
N VAL A 114 2.71 -15.57 15.82
CA VAL A 114 1.26 -15.38 15.59
C VAL A 114 0.69 -16.44 14.65
N VAL A 115 1.39 -16.74 13.56
CA VAL A 115 0.97 -17.77 12.58
C VAL A 115 0.96 -19.15 13.22
N LEU A 116 2.00 -19.50 13.98
CA LEU A 116 2.07 -20.77 14.71
C LEU A 116 0.93 -20.87 15.73
N ALA A 117 0.72 -19.84 16.54
CA ALA A 117 -0.38 -19.81 17.52
C ALA A 117 -1.75 -19.95 16.84
N HIS A 118 -1.98 -19.26 15.72
CA HIS A 118 -3.21 -19.38 14.93
C HIS A 118 -3.36 -20.79 14.33
N GLY A 119 -2.29 -21.36 13.79
CA GLY A 119 -2.24 -22.71 13.23
C GLY A 119 -2.57 -23.77 14.28
N PHE A 120 -1.91 -23.73 15.44
CA PHE A 120 -2.17 -24.63 16.56
C PHE A 120 -3.59 -24.47 17.10
N ARG A 121 -4.10 -23.23 17.25
CA ARG A 121 -5.49 -22.98 17.64
C ARG A 121 -6.49 -23.57 16.63
N ARG A 122 -6.15 -23.56 15.33
CA ARG A 122 -7.00 -24.13 14.28
C ARG A 122 -6.94 -25.66 14.23
N LEU A 123 -5.85 -26.26 14.73
CA LEU A 123 -5.67 -27.71 14.83
C LEU A 123 -6.19 -28.30 16.16
N ALA A 124 -6.36 -27.46 17.19
CA ALA A 124 -7.01 -27.87 18.43
C ALA A 124 -8.52 -28.11 18.17
N PRO A 125 -9.07 -29.26 18.62
CA PRO A 125 -10.50 -29.53 18.52
C PRO A 125 -11.34 -28.45 19.24
N PRO A 126 -12.59 -28.22 18.81
CA PRO A 126 -13.48 -27.26 19.46
C PRO A 126 -13.97 -27.87 20.77
N TRP A 127 -13.33 -27.52 21.88
CA TRP A 127 -13.88 -27.71 23.22
C TRP A 127 -14.13 -26.34 23.85
#